data_AF-A0A0Q2Q6H5-F1
#
_entry.id   AF-A0A0Q2Q6H5-F1
#
_cell.length_a   1.000
_cell.length_b   1.000
_cell.length_c   1.000
_cell.angle_alpha   90.00
_cell.angle_beta   90.00
_cell.angle_gamma   90.00
#
_symmetry.space_group_name_H-M   'P 1'
#
loop_
_entity.id
_entity.type
_entity.pdbx_description
1 polymer ?
#
loop_
_entity_poly.entity_id
_entity_poly.type
_entity_poly.pdbx_seq_one_letter_code
_entity_poly.pdbx_strand_id
1 'polypeptide(L)'
;MTQPLSAESTTPADDLNANAGRQATDQATEYDASIFAWTTLTFDDGSSMQIPPQPSLRQLDDDCLAAYDQLIVEAESYDREDIELPERTIKDDEGNEMTLPAETKKGPYRQPYHKGGVLLSPPFEVQEVKAAIGPEQYEFLRSKTINGRRAGAGDVRRIWNESGLRLMERQKRDSKSADGAGDLAPVAAPDSQ
;
A
#
# COMPACT_ATOMS: atom_id res chain seq x y z
N MET A 1 55.54 -44.57 29.17
CA MET A 1 54.18 -45.03 28.83
C MET A 1 53.32 -43.79 28.66
N THR A 2 53.02 -43.41 27.42
CA THR A 2 52.13 -42.29 27.10
C THR A 2 51.37 -42.66 25.83
N GLN A 3 50.04 -42.59 25.90
CA GLN A 3 49.07 -43.02 24.89
C GLN A 3 49.04 -42.10 23.63
N PRO A 4 48.51 -42.57 22.48
CA PRO A 4 48.09 -41.73 21.36
C PRO A 4 46.56 -41.56 21.30
N LEU A 5 46.08 -40.33 21.07
CA LEU A 5 44.71 -39.94 20.67
C LEU A 5 44.85 -38.61 19.93
N SER A 6 44.09 -38.21 18.91
CA SER A 6 43.18 -38.81 17.94
C SER A 6 43.01 -37.69 16.92
N ALA A 7 42.97 -37.99 15.63
CA ALA A 7 42.72 -36.99 14.59
C ALA A 7 41.25 -36.53 14.71
N GLU A 8 41.03 -35.25 15.03
CA GLU A 8 39.73 -34.60 14.89
C GLU A 8 39.61 -34.00 13.49
N SER A 9 38.63 -34.53 12.77
CA SER A 9 38.15 -34.06 11.47
C SER A 9 37.68 -32.61 11.57
N THR A 10 38.36 -31.69 10.87
CA THR A 10 37.88 -30.34 10.64
C THR A 10 36.69 -30.37 9.68
N THR A 11 35.48 -30.14 10.20
CA THR A 11 34.30 -29.80 9.40
C THR A 11 34.38 -28.31 9.03
N PRO A 12 34.30 -27.92 7.73
CA PRO A 12 34.38 -26.51 7.36
C PRO A 12 33.04 -25.80 7.65
N ALA A 13 33.11 -24.75 8.46
CA ALA A 13 32.01 -23.85 8.79
C ALA A 13 31.96 -22.67 7.80
N ASP A 14 31.77 -22.95 6.50
CA ASP A 14 31.91 -21.94 5.43
C ASP A 14 30.68 -21.76 4.52
N ASP A 15 29.47 -22.10 5.00
CA ASP A 15 28.23 -22.02 4.18
C ASP A 15 27.22 -20.95 4.61
N LEU A 16 27.52 -20.12 5.62
CA LEU A 16 26.62 -19.06 6.08
C LEU A 16 26.81 -17.71 5.36
N ASN A 17 27.90 -17.51 4.62
CA ASN A 17 28.24 -16.21 4.01
C ASN A 17 27.90 -16.13 2.51
N ALA A 18 27.70 -17.27 1.83
CA ALA A 18 27.42 -17.31 0.39
C ALA A 18 26.05 -16.75 -0.01
N ASN A 19 25.12 -16.58 0.94
CA ASN A 19 23.76 -16.09 0.70
C ASN A 19 23.54 -14.64 1.12
N ALA A 20 24.46 -14.01 1.87
CA ALA A 20 24.27 -12.65 2.37
C ALA A 20 24.23 -11.60 1.25
N GLY A 21 25.06 -11.76 0.21
CA GLY A 21 25.05 -10.86 -0.96
C GLY A 21 23.80 -11.02 -1.82
N ARG A 22 23.28 -12.26 -1.96
CA ARG A 22 22.01 -12.54 -2.65
C ARG A 22 20.85 -11.95 -1.85
N GLN A 23 20.80 -12.18 -0.54
CA GLN A 23 19.81 -11.60 0.36
C GLN A 23 19.86 -10.08 0.38
N ALA A 24 21.04 -9.47 0.36
CA ALA A 24 21.19 -8.02 0.26
C ALA A 24 20.70 -7.48 -1.10
N THR A 25 20.97 -8.21 -2.19
CA THR A 25 20.46 -7.88 -3.53
C THR A 25 18.94 -8.04 -3.60
N ASP A 26 18.41 -9.11 -3.02
CA ASP A 26 16.97 -9.39 -2.94
C ASP A 26 16.26 -8.35 -2.07
N GLN A 27 16.83 -7.97 -0.92
CA GLN A 27 16.33 -6.90 -0.05
C GLN A 27 16.41 -5.52 -0.72
N ALA A 28 17.50 -5.21 -1.44
CA ALA A 28 17.63 -3.95 -2.18
C ALA A 28 16.60 -3.86 -3.32
N THR A 29 16.46 -4.94 -4.10
CA THR A 29 15.42 -5.07 -5.13
C THR A 29 14.02 -4.96 -4.51
N GLU A 30 13.86 -5.48 -3.30
CA GLU A 30 12.60 -5.45 -2.57
C GLU A 30 12.22 -4.05 -2.06
N TYR A 31 13.22 -3.24 -1.67
CA TYR A 31 13.08 -1.82 -1.36
C TYR A 31 12.82 -0.97 -2.60
N ASP A 32 13.49 -1.25 -3.73
CA ASP A 32 13.22 -0.57 -5.01
C ASP A 32 11.81 -0.90 -5.55
N ALA A 33 11.28 -2.09 -5.24
CA ALA A 33 9.90 -2.49 -5.55
C ALA A 33 8.89 -2.15 -4.43
N SER A 34 9.25 -1.26 -3.51
CA SER A 34 8.41 -0.84 -2.39
C SER A 34 7.21 0.01 -2.85
N ILE A 35 6.08 -0.10 -2.14
CA ILE A 35 4.92 0.78 -2.33
C ILE A 35 5.22 2.26 -2.05
N PHE A 36 6.31 2.51 -1.32
CA PHE A 36 6.79 3.85 -0.97
C PHE A 36 7.77 4.41 -1.99
N ALA A 37 8.23 3.59 -2.95
CA ALA A 37 9.21 4.00 -3.94
C ALA A 37 8.54 4.75 -5.11
N TRP A 38 9.26 5.75 -5.62
CA TRP A 38 8.92 6.38 -6.89
C TRP A 38 9.08 5.36 -8.02
N THR A 39 8.11 5.33 -8.93
CA THR A 39 8.10 4.39 -10.05
C THR A 39 8.34 5.13 -11.36
N THR A 40 9.29 4.66 -12.16
CA THR A 40 9.54 5.23 -13.48
C THR A 40 8.48 4.77 -14.48
N LEU A 41 7.79 5.72 -15.10
CA LEU A 41 6.89 5.49 -16.23
C LEU A 41 7.59 5.88 -17.53
N THR A 42 7.72 4.92 -18.45
CA THR A 42 8.38 5.11 -19.75
C THR A 42 7.35 5.31 -20.87
N PHE A 43 7.63 6.24 -21.76
CA PHE A 43 6.79 6.60 -22.90
C PHE A 43 7.30 6.01 -24.23
N ASP A 44 6.45 6.02 -25.25
CA ASP A 44 6.78 5.46 -26.58
C ASP A 44 7.95 6.20 -27.27
N ASP A 45 8.16 7.48 -26.94
CA ASP A 45 9.26 8.29 -27.47
C ASP A 45 10.60 8.06 -26.74
N GLY A 46 10.63 7.11 -25.80
CA GLY A 46 11.79 6.80 -24.97
C GLY A 46 12.01 7.76 -23.80
N SER A 47 11.22 8.82 -23.67
CA SER A 47 11.24 9.66 -22.47
C SER A 47 10.61 8.94 -21.28
N SER A 48 10.87 9.42 -20.06
CA SER A 48 10.29 8.87 -18.84
C SER A 48 9.91 9.95 -17.85
N MET A 49 9.04 9.60 -16.89
CA MET A 49 8.71 10.43 -15.74
C MET A 49 8.73 9.60 -14.46
N GLN A 50 8.94 10.26 -13.31
CA GLN A 50 8.80 9.65 -12.00
C GLN A 50 7.37 9.79 -11.51
N ILE A 51 6.77 8.67 -11.13
CA ILE A 51 5.43 8.61 -10.54
C ILE A 51 5.60 8.42 -9.03
N PRO A 52 5.05 9.31 -8.19
CA PRO A 52 5.14 9.16 -6.76
C PRO A 52 4.35 7.94 -6.28
N PRO A 53 4.63 7.46 -5.07
CA PRO A 53 3.77 6.50 -4.39
C PRO A 53 2.33 7.04 -4.28
N GLN A 54 1.38 6.13 -3.99
CA GLN A 54 -0.03 6.50 -3.88
C GLN A 54 -0.20 7.64 -2.85
N PRO A 55 -0.98 8.70 -3.15
CA PRO A 55 -1.08 9.90 -2.30
C PRO A 55 -1.50 9.60 -0.85
N SER A 56 -2.29 8.55 -0.62
CA SER A 56 -2.69 8.09 0.72
C SER A 56 -1.51 7.68 1.62
N LEU A 57 -0.34 7.39 1.05
CA LEU A 57 0.89 7.06 1.79
C LEU A 57 1.61 8.29 2.34
N ARG A 58 1.12 9.52 2.05
CA ARG A 58 1.64 10.79 2.60
C ARG A 58 3.13 11.06 2.28
N GLN A 59 3.66 10.46 1.21
CA GLN A 59 5.05 10.62 0.75
C GLN A 59 5.16 11.59 -0.45
N LEU A 60 4.29 12.61 -0.48
CA LEU A 60 4.29 13.65 -1.51
C LEU A 60 4.98 14.91 -0.98
N ASP A 61 5.45 15.77 -1.88
CA ASP A 61 5.90 17.13 -1.55
C ASP A 61 4.75 17.94 -0.91
N ASP A 62 5.09 18.92 -0.06
CA ASP A 62 4.12 19.68 0.75
C ASP A 62 2.97 20.29 -0.08
N ASP A 63 3.28 20.86 -1.24
CA ASP A 63 2.27 21.46 -2.13
C ASP A 63 1.33 20.42 -2.73
N CYS A 64 1.88 19.27 -3.16
CA CYS A 64 1.08 18.17 -3.69
C CYS A 64 0.22 17.54 -2.60
N LEU A 65 0.76 17.45 -1.38
CA LEU A 65 0.03 16.94 -0.24
C LEU A 65 -1.12 17.88 0.17
N ALA A 66 -0.88 19.19 0.17
CA ALA A 66 -1.92 20.19 0.44
C ALA A 66 -3.04 20.13 -0.62
N ALA A 67 -2.69 19.98 -1.89
CA ALA A 67 -3.66 19.82 -2.98
C ALA A 67 -4.48 18.53 -2.82
N TYR A 68 -3.83 17.44 -2.40
CA TYR A 68 -4.51 16.17 -2.12
C TYR A 68 -5.45 16.28 -0.91
N ASP A 69 -5.00 16.87 0.20
CA ASP A 69 -5.83 17.07 1.39
C ASP A 69 -7.06 17.93 1.06
N GLN A 70 -6.89 18.99 0.26
CA GLN A 70 -8.01 19.80 -0.22
C GLN A 70 -9.00 19.00 -1.07
N LEU A 71 -8.51 18.12 -1.96
CA LEU A 71 -9.35 17.23 -2.76
C LEU A 71 -10.14 16.24 -1.89
N ILE A 72 -9.53 15.69 -0.83
CA ILE A 72 -10.20 14.78 0.10
C ILE A 72 -11.31 15.51 0.87
N VAL A 73 -11.03 16.72 1.36
CA VAL A 73 -12.05 17.56 2.01
C VAL A 73 -13.18 17.90 1.04
N GLU A 74 -12.85 18.22 -0.22
CA GLU A 74 -13.87 18.46 -1.23
C GLU A 74 -14.73 17.21 -1.48
N ALA A 75 -14.12 16.03 -1.51
CA ALA A 75 -14.82 14.76 -1.74
C ALA A 75 -15.85 14.44 -0.65
N GLU A 76 -15.70 14.96 0.57
CA GLU A 76 -16.72 14.83 1.62
C GLU A 76 -18.07 15.44 1.23
N SER A 77 -18.06 16.44 0.35
CA SER A 77 -19.25 17.12 -0.16
C SER A 77 -19.91 16.42 -1.35
N TYR A 78 -19.33 15.33 -1.86
CA TYR A 78 -19.88 14.61 -3.01
C TYR A 78 -21.11 13.79 -2.65
N ASP A 79 -21.96 13.61 -3.65
CA ASP A 79 -23.23 12.91 -3.51
C ASP A 79 -23.01 11.45 -3.08
N ARG A 80 -23.84 11.01 -2.15
CA ARG A 80 -23.85 9.64 -1.62
C ARG A 80 -25.20 9.01 -1.86
N GLU A 81 -25.22 7.69 -1.92
CA GLU A 81 -26.45 6.93 -1.89
C GLU A 81 -26.84 6.70 -0.43
N ASP A 82 -27.93 7.31 0.01
CA ASP A 82 -28.43 7.10 1.37
C ASP A 82 -28.99 5.68 1.52
N ILE A 83 -28.65 5.03 2.64
CA ILE A 83 -29.12 3.69 2.98
C ILE A 83 -30.18 3.83 4.06
N GLU A 84 -31.42 3.54 3.67
CA GLU A 84 -32.53 3.43 4.60
C GLU A 84 -32.45 2.07 5.32
N LEU A 85 -32.32 2.14 6.64
CA LEU A 85 -32.29 0.97 7.50
C LEU A 85 -33.65 0.92 8.18
N PRO A 86 -34.51 -0.05 7.82
CA PRO A 86 -35.80 -0.18 8.46
C PRO A 86 -35.63 -0.55 9.95
N GLU A 87 -36.69 -0.30 10.72
CA GLU A 87 -36.79 -0.78 12.09
C GLU A 87 -36.53 -2.29 12.14
N ARG A 88 -35.67 -2.72 13.06
CA ARG A 88 -35.32 -4.13 13.20
C ARG A 88 -35.12 -4.51 14.65
N THR A 89 -35.58 -5.69 15.02
CA THR A 89 -35.26 -6.30 16.31
C THR A 89 -33.98 -7.12 16.17
N ILE A 90 -32.97 -6.80 16.99
CA ILE A 90 -31.72 -7.56 17.13
C ILE A 90 -31.64 -8.13 18.54
N LYS A 91 -31.05 -9.31 18.66
CA LYS A 91 -30.71 -9.89 19.96
C LYS A 91 -29.32 -9.41 20.36
N ASP A 92 -29.16 -8.95 21.60
CA ASP A 92 -27.84 -8.71 22.17
C ASP A 92 -27.11 -10.04 22.46
N ASP A 93 -25.83 -9.98 22.83
CA ASP A 93 -25.02 -11.15 23.19
C ASP A 93 -25.57 -11.92 24.41
N GLU A 94 -26.45 -11.30 25.21
CA GLU A 94 -27.13 -11.91 26.36
C GLU A 94 -28.51 -12.51 25.99
N GLY A 95 -28.93 -12.40 24.73
CA GLY A 95 -30.16 -12.95 24.19
C GLY A 95 -31.41 -12.08 24.40
N ASN A 96 -31.27 -10.86 24.94
CA ASN A 96 -32.39 -9.92 25.05
C ASN A 96 -32.71 -9.29 23.70
N GLU A 97 -34.00 -9.11 23.42
CA GLU A 97 -34.47 -8.48 22.19
C GLU A 97 -34.45 -6.94 22.34
N MET A 98 -33.64 -6.28 21.51
CA MET A 98 -33.58 -4.82 21.39
C MET A 98 -34.10 -4.40 20.01
N THR A 99 -35.04 -3.45 19.99
CA THR A 99 -35.53 -2.87 18.73
C THR A 99 -34.73 -1.64 18.38
N LEU A 100 -34.06 -1.67 17.22
CA LEU A 100 -33.43 -0.51 16.62
C LEU A 100 -34.47 0.24 15.77
N PRO A 101 -34.66 1.55 15.98
CA PRO A 101 -35.57 2.35 15.16
C PRO A 101 -35.08 2.41 13.71
N ALA A 102 -35.99 2.77 12.80
CA ALA A 102 -35.59 3.09 11.43
C ALA A 102 -34.57 4.25 11.43
N GLU A 103 -33.50 4.11 10.67
CA GLU A 103 -32.42 5.09 10.58
C GLU A 103 -31.99 5.24 9.11
N THR A 104 -31.67 6.47 8.69
CA THR A 104 -31.04 6.70 7.39
C THR A 104 -29.55 6.91 7.63
N LYS A 105 -28.70 6.03 7.09
CA LYS A 105 -27.24 6.18 7.13
C LYS A 105 -26.72 6.67 5.79
N LYS A 106 -25.72 7.55 5.82
CA LYS A 106 -24.95 7.91 4.63
C LYS A 106 -24.27 6.64 4.10
N GLY A 107 -24.69 6.20 2.92
CA GLY A 107 -24.05 5.07 2.25
C GLY A 107 -22.81 5.47 1.47
N PRO A 108 -22.40 4.65 0.49
CA PRO A 108 -21.21 4.92 -0.30
C PRO A 108 -21.40 6.18 -1.17
N TYR A 109 -20.29 6.76 -1.60
CA TYR A 109 -20.32 7.77 -2.65
C TYR A 109 -20.95 7.20 -3.91
N ARG A 110 -21.79 8.01 -4.55
CA ARG A 110 -22.37 7.67 -5.84
C ARG A 110 -21.24 7.55 -6.87
N GLN A 111 -21.27 6.49 -7.68
CA GLN A 111 -20.31 6.27 -8.75
C GLN A 111 -20.99 6.32 -10.13
N PRO A 112 -20.47 7.10 -11.10
CA PRO A 112 -19.37 8.07 -10.99
C PRO A 112 -19.66 9.19 -9.99
N TYR A 113 -18.63 9.88 -9.49
CA TYR A 113 -18.80 10.96 -8.52
C TYR A 113 -19.66 12.11 -9.06
N HIS A 114 -20.58 12.60 -8.23
CA HIS A 114 -21.41 13.77 -8.50
C HIS A 114 -21.28 14.77 -7.36
N LYS A 115 -21.49 16.06 -7.66
CA LYS A 115 -21.55 17.14 -6.67
C LYS A 115 -22.82 17.93 -6.91
N GLY A 116 -23.78 17.84 -5.98
CA GLY A 116 -25.06 18.52 -6.12
C GLY A 116 -25.87 18.03 -7.33
N GLY A 117 -25.81 16.74 -7.63
CA GLY A 117 -26.49 16.10 -8.75
C GLY A 117 -25.79 16.24 -10.11
N VAL A 118 -24.68 16.97 -10.18
CA VAL A 118 -23.91 17.18 -11.43
C VAL A 118 -22.70 16.25 -11.46
N LEU A 119 -22.48 15.58 -12.60
CA LEU A 119 -21.31 14.72 -12.81
C LEU A 119 -20.02 15.52 -12.62
N LEU A 120 -19.13 15.00 -11.78
CA LEU A 120 -17.85 15.62 -11.51
C LEU A 120 -16.97 15.61 -12.78
N SER A 121 -16.52 16.79 -13.21
CA SER A 121 -15.63 16.96 -14.36
C SER A 121 -14.53 17.98 -14.02
N PRO A 122 -13.23 17.63 -14.14
CA PRO A 122 -12.72 16.32 -14.53
C PRO A 122 -13.04 15.23 -13.47
N PRO A 123 -13.05 13.93 -13.84
CA PRO A 123 -13.32 12.84 -12.90
C PRO A 123 -12.39 12.88 -11.69
N PHE A 124 -12.84 12.34 -10.56
CA PHE A 124 -12.07 12.34 -9.31
C PHE A 124 -10.67 11.73 -9.49
N GLU A 125 -10.58 10.64 -10.24
CA GLU A 125 -9.33 9.95 -10.56
C GLU A 125 -8.33 10.86 -11.28
N VAL A 126 -8.82 11.78 -12.12
CA VAL A 126 -7.98 12.74 -12.82
C VAL A 126 -7.52 13.84 -11.86
N GLN A 127 -8.40 14.30 -10.98
CA GLN A 127 -8.06 15.28 -9.95
C GLN A 127 -7.02 14.71 -8.97
N GLU A 128 -7.19 13.46 -8.55
CA GLU A 128 -6.27 12.75 -7.66
C GLU A 128 -4.87 12.65 -8.27
N VAL A 129 -4.77 12.22 -9.53
CA VAL A 129 -3.48 12.18 -10.22
C VAL A 129 -2.87 13.57 -10.34
N LYS A 130 -3.67 14.58 -10.71
CA LYS A 130 -3.17 15.96 -10.85
C LYS A 130 -2.69 16.54 -9.52
N ALA A 131 -3.36 16.22 -8.41
CA ALA A 131 -2.93 16.60 -7.07
C ALA A 131 -1.62 15.89 -6.66
N ALA A 132 -1.47 14.61 -7.02
CA ALA A 132 -0.31 13.82 -6.62
C ALA A 132 0.97 14.16 -7.39
N ILE A 133 0.89 14.39 -8.71
CA ILE A 133 2.08 14.66 -9.55
C ILE A 133 2.28 16.14 -9.88
N GLY A 134 1.28 16.97 -9.55
CA GLY A 134 1.25 18.39 -9.89
C GLY A 134 0.73 18.68 -11.31
N PRO A 135 0.31 19.93 -11.57
CA PRO A 135 -0.29 20.33 -12.85
C PRO A 135 0.67 20.22 -14.03
N GLU A 136 1.93 20.64 -13.87
CA GLU A 136 2.94 20.64 -14.94
C GLU A 136 3.30 19.22 -15.39
N GLN A 137 3.51 18.31 -14.44
CA GLN A 137 3.79 16.92 -14.78
C GLN A 137 2.55 16.21 -15.36
N TYR A 138 1.35 16.61 -14.95
CA TYR A 138 0.13 16.09 -15.57
C TYR A 138 -0.01 16.55 -17.03
N GLU A 139 0.34 17.79 -17.35
CA GLU A 139 0.39 18.28 -18.73
C GLU A 139 1.47 17.54 -19.55
N PHE A 140 2.65 17.33 -18.96
CA PHE A 140 3.70 16.52 -19.56
C PHE A 140 3.21 15.10 -19.87
N LEU A 141 2.60 14.41 -18.89
CA LEU A 141 1.98 13.10 -19.07
C LEU A 141 0.99 13.11 -20.24
N ARG A 142 0.10 14.11 -20.31
CA ARG A 142 -0.88 14.25 -21.39
C ARG A 142 -0.26 14.60 -22.73
N SER A 143 0.99 15.04 -22.81
CA SER A 143 1.70 15.28 -24.09
C SER A 143 2.27 14.00 -24.71
N LYS A 144 2.35 12.91 -23.93
CA LYS A 144 3.03 11.66 -24.31
C LYS A 144 2.05 10.57 -24.72
N THR A 145 2.60 9.50 -25.29
CA THR A 145 1.88 8.25 -25.61
C THR A 145 2.53 7.06 -24.94
N ILE A 146 1.70 6.06 -24.64
CA ILE A 146 2.09 4.75 -24.13
C ILE A 146 1.32 3.72 -24.96
N ASN A 147 2.03 2.78 -25.58
CA ASN A 147 1.45 1.76 -26.45
C ASN A 147 0.54 2.34 -27.54
N GLY A 148 0.94 3.47 -28.15
CA GLY A 148 0.20 4.13 -29.23
C GLY A 148 -1.09 4.85 -28.79
N ARG A 149 -1.42 4.88 -27.49
CA ARG A 149 -2.51 5.70 -26.94
C ARG A 149 -1.97 6.87 -26.14
N ARG A 150 -2.73 7.96 -26.08
CA ARG A 150 -2.38 9.13 -25.26
C ARG A 150 -2.31 8.74 -23.78
N ALA A 151 -1.18 9.00 -23.15
CA ALA A 151 -0.98 8.70 -21.73
C ALA A 151 -1.90 9.57 -20.86
N GLY A 152 -2.29 9.08 -19.68
CA GLY A 152 -3.17 9.84 -18.79
C GLY A 152 -3.29 9.24 -17.39
N ALA A 153 -4.25 9.75 -16.61
CA ALA A 153 -4.44 9.36 -15.21
C ALA A 153 -4.59 7.85 -15.00
N GLY A 154 -5.17 7.13 -15.97
CA GLY A 154 -5.29 5.66 -15.90
C GLY A 154 -3.94 4.93 -15.86
N ASP A 155 -2.90 5.47 -16.50
CA ASP A 155 -1.55 4.88 -16.49
C ASP A 155 -0.88 5.03 -15.13
N VAL A 156 -1.04 6.20 -14.50
CA VAL A 156 -0.56 6.48 -13.15
C VAL A 156 -1.30 5.63 -12.12
N ARG A 157 -2.63 5.56 -12.20
CA ARG A 157 -3.43 4.73 -11.29
C ARG A 157 -3.13 3.25 -11.44
N ARG A 158 -2.79 2.78 -12.66
CA ARG A 158 -2.36 1.40 -12.86
C ARG A 158 -1.07 1.11 -12.07
N ILE A 159 -0.09 2.01 -12.10
CA ILE A 159 1.13 1.88 -11.29
C ILE A 159 0.79 1.78 -9.80
N TRP A 160 -0.07 2.67 -9.29
CA TRP A 160 -0.49 2.63 -7.88
C TRP A 160 -1.20 1.32 -7.52
N ASN A 161 -2.09 0.84 -8.38
CA ASN A 161 -2.81 -0.43 -8.17
C ASN A 161 -1.86 -1.63 -8.19
N GLU A 162 -0.89 -1.67 -9.12
CA GLU A 162 0.12 -2.72 -9.18
C GLU A 162 0.98 -2.75 -7.91
N SER A 163 1.38 -1.57 -7.38
CA SER A 163 2.09 -1.47 -6.10
C SER A 163 1.23 -1.96 -4.93
N GLY A 164 -0.05 -1.58 -4.86
CA GLY A 164 -0.96 -2.05 -3.81
C GLY A 164 -1.20 -3.56 -3.83
N LEU A 165 -1.35 -4.16 -5.02
CA LEU A 165 -1.51 -5.60 -5.17
C LEU A 165 -0.26 -6.36 -4.69
N ARG A 166 0.93 -5.88 -5.03
CA ARG A 166 2.20 -6.47 -4.55
C ARG A 166 2.28 -6.48 -3.03
N LEU A 167 1.81 -5.44 -2.34
CA LEU A 167 1.74 -5.40 -0.88
C LEU A 167 0.79 -6.47 -0.33
N MET A 168 -0.42 -6.57 -0.89
CA MET A 168 -1.39 -7.58 -0.46
C MET A 168 -0.84 -9.00 -0.64
N GLU A 169 -0.14 -9.26 -1.75
CA GLU A 169 0.54 -10.55 -1.99
C GLU A 169 1.68 -10.80 -1.01
N ARG A 170 2.40 -9.76 -0.56
CA ARG A 170 3.41 -9.90 0.50
C ARG A 170 2.77 -10.19 1.85
N GLN A 171 1.75 -9.44 2.26
CA GLN A 171 1.04 -9.68 3.53
C GLN A 171 0.46 -11.09 3.61
N LYS A 172 -0.06 -11.62 2.50
CA LYS A 172 -0.52 -13.01 2.43
C LYS A 172 0.62 -14.02 2.63
N ARG A 173 1.80 -13.76 2.03
CA ARG A 173 2.99 -14.62 2.13
C ARG A 173 3.70 -14.51 3.48
N ASP A 174 3.70 -13.34 4.11
CA ASP A 174 4.30 -13.05 5.42
C ASP A 174 3.28 -13.22 6.55
N SER A 175 2.44 -14.26 6.46
CA SER A 175 1.58 -14.69 7.57
C SER A 175 2.45 -15.26 8.70
N LYS A 176 3.13 -14.38 9.44
CA LYS A 176 3.70 -14.71 10.74
C LYS A 176 2.56 -14.87 11.75
N SER A 177 1.99 -16.07 11.84
CA SER A 177 1.56 -16.73 13.09
C SER A 177 0.66 -17.93 12.79
N ALA A 178 1.22 -19.13 13.01
CA ALA A 178 0.47 -20.28 13.48
C ALA A 178 1.27 -21.10 14.51
N ASP A 179 2.61 -21.11 14.47
CA ASP A 179 3.44 -21.91 15.40
C ASP A 179 4.67 -21.17 15.96
N GLY A 180 4.49 -19.89 16.33
CA GLY A 180 5.51 -19.11 17.00
C GLY A 180 5.52 -19.29 18.52
N ALA A 181 5.45 -20.52 19.04
CA ALA A 181 5.82 -20.79 20.42
C ALA A 181 7.34 -20.64 20.52
N GLY A 182 7.80 -19.39 20.69
CA GLY A 182 9.18 -19.09 20.99
C GLY A 182 9.55 -19.75 22.31
N ASP A 183 10.28 -20.86 22.22
CA ASP A 183 11.05 -21.44 23.31
C ASP A 183 12.16 -20.44 23.66
N LEU A 184 11.80 -19.44 24.48
CA LEU A 184 12.75 -18.51 25.06
C LEU A 184 13.55 -19.30 26.09
N ALA A 185 14.72 -19.80 25.69
CA ALA A 185 15.70 -20.34 26.63
C ALA A 185 15.91 -19.33 27.78
N PRO A 186 15.78 -19.74 29.05
CA PRO A 186 15.92 -18.83 30.17
C PRO A 186 17.34 -18.27 30.20
N VAL A 187 17.45 -16.95 30.05
CA VAL A 187 18.69 -16.21 30.22
C VAL A 187 19.18 -16.44 31.66
N ALA A 188 20.39 -16.97 31.82
CA ALA A 188 21.00 -17.19 33.13
C ALA A 188 21.10 -15.85 33.90
N ALA A 189 20.79 -15.89 35.19
CA ALA A 189 20.78 -14.73 36.06
C ALA A 189 22.17 -14.04 36.13
N PRO A 190 22.23 -12.70 36.25
CA PRO A 190 23.50 -12.02 36.44
C PRO A 190 24.09 -12.35 37.81
N ASP A 191 25.38 -12.69 37.83
CA ASP A 191 26.17 -12.86 39.05
C ASP A 191 26.20 -11.53 39.83
N SER A 192 25.80 -11.56 41.09
CA SER A 192 25.76 -10.38 41.96
C SER A 192 27.14 -10.13 42.56
N GLN A 193 27.64 -8.90 42.49
CA GLN A 193 28.70 -8.40 43.39
C GLN A 193 28.10 -7.51 44.47
#